data_AF-A0A520JB80-F1
#
_entry.id   AF-A0A520JB80-F1
#
_cell.length_a   1.000
_cell.length_b   1.000
_cell.length_c   1.000
_cell.angle_alpha   90.00
_cell.angle_beta   90.00
_cell.angle_gamma   90.00
#
_symmetry.space_group_name_H-M   'P 1'
#
loop_
_entity.id
_entity.type
_entity.pdbx_description
1 polymer ?
#
loop_
_entity_poly.entity_id
_entity_poly.type
_entity_poly.pdbx_seq_one_letter_code
_entity_poly.pdbx_strand_id
1 'polypeptide(L)'
;MALPRSDALLDRIAANFCLAVRPLFVRSDPVADPLLIATLHDPRTGAMGLRCWDRALRESDLPLDRGRRRDHDIIRTTAILTELLAVRWPKPVRPNRIGVLTDGTGVAIAPADPCPIEPGWIDRRLADPRGLTALKRFAPDGGLAVLRVPRTASAASQ
;
A
#
# COMPACT_ATOMS: atom_id res chain seq x y z
N MET A 1 -13.32 -12.67 10.82
CA MET A 1 -13.13 -11.49 11.69
C MET A 1 -13.52 -10.27 10.87
N ALA A 2 -14.71 -9.71 11.06
CA ALA A 2 -15.20 -8.59 10.25
C ALA A 2 -14.70 -7.27 10.86
N LEU A 3 -13.97 -6.47 10.08
CA LEU A 3 -13.68 -5.07 10.44
C LEU A 3 -15.01 -4.29 10.43
N PRO A 4 -15.47 -3.67 11.53
CA PRO A 4 -16.73 -2.96 11.54
C PRO A 4 -16.57 -1.53 11.01
N ARG A 5 -17.53 -1.15 10.14
CA ARG A 5 -17.98 0.19 9.66
C ARG A 5 -16.91 1.24 9.27
N SER A 6 -17.17 1.92 8.15
CA SER A 6 -16.40 3.08 7.68
C SER A 6 -16.18 4.08 8.83
N ASP A 7 -14.92 4.36 9.10
CA ASP A 7 -14.48 5.33 10.10
C ASP A 7 -14.15 6.61 9.34
N ALA A 8 -14.94 7.66 9.53
CA ALA A 8 -14.79 8.90 8.77
C ALA A 8 -13.39 9.52 8.93
N LEU A 9 -12.72 9.28 10.06
CA LEU A 9 -11.33 9.67 10.26
C LEU A 9 -10.41 8.82 9.38
N LEU A 10 -10.53 7.50 9.43
CA LEU A 10 -9.75 6.58 8.61
C LEU A 10 -9.90 6.89 7.11
N ASP A 11 -11.13 7.12 6.64
CA ASP A 11 -11.41 7.48 5.24
C ASP A 11 -10.73 8.80 4.85
N ARG A 12 -10.79 9.81 5.73
CA ARG A 12 -10.15 11.11 5.51
C ARG A 12 -8.64 10.99 5.46
N ILE A 13 -8.02 10.24 6.38
CA ILE A 13 -6.57 10.06 6.37
C ILE A 13 -6.15 9.22 5.15
N ALA A 14 -6.92 8.20 4.77
CA ALA A 14 -6.66 7.42 3.56
C ALA A 14 -6.73 8.28 2.29
N ALA A 15 -7.69 9.22 2.23
CA ALA A 15 -7.77 10.18 1.12
C ALA A 15 -6.56 11.14 1.09
N ASN A 16 -6.16 11.68 2.24
CA ASN A 16 -4.96 12.53 2.34
C ASN A 16 -3.69 11.77 1.94
N PHE A 17 -3.58 10.51 2.36
CA PHE A 17 -2.48 9.64 1.97
C PHE A 17 -2.44 9.45 0.44
N CYS A 18 -3.57 9.14 -0.21
CA CYS A 18 -3.65 9.07 -1.68
C CYS A 18 -3.16 10.35 -2.35
N LEU A 19 -3.56 11.53 -1.85
CA LEU A 19 -3.10 12.82 -2.39
C LEU A 19 -1.59 13.01 -2.23
N ALA A 20 -1.02 12.59 -1.10
CA ALA A 20 0.41 12.71 -0.83
C ALA A 20 1.25 11.78 -1.72
N VAL A 21 0.80 10.55 -1.98
CA VAL A 21 1.52 9.59 -2.83
C VAL A 21 1.32 9.84 -4.33
N ARG A 22 0.22 10.48 -4.75
CA ARG A 22 -0.13 10.64 -6.17
C ARG A 22 1.00 11.18 -7.06
N PRO A 23 1.81 12.17 -6.64
CA PRO A 23 2.94 12.64 -7.44
C PRO A 23 3.98 11.57 -7.77
N LEU A 24 4.09 10.50 -6.96
CA LEU A 24 5.00 9.38 -7.21
C LEU A 24 4.58 8.54 -8.42
N PHE A 25 3.28 8.51 -8.74
CA PHE A 25 2.74 7.83 -9.92
C PHE A 25 2.91 8.64 -11.22
N VAL A 26 3.15 9.95 -11.11
CA VAL A 26 3.16 10.86 -12.27
C VAL A 26 4.58 11.33 -12.64
N ARG A 27 5.49 11.42 -11.67
CA ARG A 27 6.87 11.87 -11.88
C ARG A 27 7.84 10.74 -11.52
N SER A 28 8.21 9.97 -12.52
CA SER A 28 9.15 8.85 -12.45
C SER A 28 10.59 9.32 -12.55
N ASP A 29 11.29 9.33 -11.42
CA ASP A 29 12.70 8.92 -11.35
C ASP A 29 13.01 8.60 -9.87
N PRO A 30 13.58 7.43 -9.51
CA PRO A 30 14.26 6.43 -10.34
C PRO A 30 13.40 5.26 -10.87
N VAL A 31 12.11 5.18 -10.56
CA VAL A 31 11.24 4.05 -10.99
C VAL A 31 10.27 4.49 -12.07
N ALA A 32 10.34 3.86 -13.24
CA ALA A 32 9.44 4.09 -14.37
C ALA A 32 8.02 3.61 -14.02
N ASP A 33 7.07 4.55 -13.96
CA ASP A 33 5.62 4.33 -13.83
C ASP A 33 5.23 3.31 -12.73
N PRO A 34 5.42 3.63 -11.44
CA PRO A 34 4.98 2.72 -10.38
C PRO A 34 3.47 2.52 -10.48
N LEU A 35 3.04 1.25 -10.49
CA LEU A 35 1.64 0.86 -10.58
C LEU A 35 1.01 0.69 -9.20
N LEU A 36 1.81 0.24 -8.24
CA LEU A 36 1.44 0.10 -6.84
C LEU A 36 2.54 0.67 -5.95
N ILE A 37 2.15 1.24 -4.82
CA ILE A 37 3.04 1.65 -3.74
C ILE A 37 2.56 0.99 -2.45
N ALA A 38 3.49 0.38 -1.73
CA ALA A 38 3.29 -0.03 -0.35
C ALA A 38 4.08 0.87 0.58
N THR A 39 3.49 1.11 1.74
CA THR A 39 4.18 1.77 2.85
C THR A 39 4.24 0.83 4.02
N LEU A 40 5.27 0.98 4.84
CA LEU A 40 5.38 0.30 6.11
C LEU A 40 5.72 1.32 7.19
N HIS A 41 5.06 1.19 8.35
CA HIS A 41 5.48 1.83 9.58
C HIS A 41 5.78 0.76 10.63
N ASP A 42 6.94 0.88 11.27
CA ASP A 42 7.29 0.18 12.50
C ASP A 42 7.02 1.12 13.69
N PRO A 43 5.89 0.97 14.41
CA PRO A 43 5.53 1.86 15.51
C PRO A 43 6.48 1.78 16.72
N ARG A 44 7.35 0.76 16.80
CA ARG A 44 8.34 0.65 17.90
C ARG A 44 9.55 1.51 17.64
N THR A 45 9.99 1.59 16.39
CA THR A 45 11.20 2.34 15.99
C THR A 45 10.89 3.66 15.30
N GLY A 46 9.64 3.88 14.88
CA GLY A 46 9.26 4.96 13.96
C GLY A 46 9.84 4.79 12.56
N ALA A 47 10.39 3.62 12.24
CA ALA A 47 10.97 3.37 10.93
C ALA A 47 9.88 3.32 9.86
N MET A 48 10.20 3.91 8.72
CA MET A 48 9.30 4.05 7.59
C MET A 48 9.93 3.45 6.34
N GLY A 49 9.18 2.61 5.65
CA GLY A 49 9.58 2.02 4.37
C GLY A 49 8.58 2.38 3.29
N LEU A 50 9.08 2.58 2.07
CA LEU A 50 8.27 2.75 0.88
C LEU A 50 8.82 1.87 -0.23
N ARG A 51 7.92 1.12 -0.87
CA ARG A 51 8.25 0.20 -1.97
C ARG A 51 7.21 0.35 -3.06
N CYS A 52 7.60 0.12 -4.30
CA CYS A 52 6.67 0.10 -5.41
C CYS A 52 6.84 -1.12 -6.31
N TRP A 53 5.81 -1.37 -7.09
CA TRP A 53 5.80 -2.35 -8.17
C TRP A 53 5.35 -1.67 -9.45
N ASP A 54 6.10 -1.88 -10.53
CA ASP A 54 5.73 -1.41 -11.87
C ASP A 54 4.67 -2.31 -12.53
N ARG A 55 4.35 -2.04 -13.80
CA ARG A 55 3.40 -2.86 -14.58
C ARG A 55 3.89 -4.28 -14.86
N ALA A 56 5.20 -4.53 -14.78
CA ALA A 56 5.80 -5.85 -14.86
C ALA A 56 5.93 -6.53 -13.48
N LEU A 57 5.40 -5.91 -12.41
CA LEU A 57 5.59 -6.31 -11.02
C LEU A 57 7.05 -6.33 -10.55
N ARG A 58 7.92 -5.58 -11.23
CA ARG A 58 9.29 -5.40 -10.74
C ARG A 58 9.24 -4.51 -9.52
N GLU A 59 9.81 -5.04 -8.46
CA GLU A 59 9.89 -4.40 -7.18
C GLU A 59 11.03 -3.37 -7.15
N SER A 60 10.80 -2.23 -6.52
CA SER A 60 11.84 -1.22 -6.31
C SER A 60 11.57 -0.44 -5.02
N ASP A 61 12.64 -0.06 -4.34
CA ASP A 61 12.54 0.80 -3.17
C ASP A 61 12.31 2.25 -3.61
N LEU A 62 11.49 2.97 -2.85
CA LEU A 62 11.24 4.40 -3.05
C LEU A 62 11.83 5.17 -1.86
N PRO A 63 13.02 5.76 -2.00
CA PRO A 63 13.64 6.48 -0.89
C PRO A 63 12.77 7.69 -0.49
N LEU A 64 12.54 7.83 0.81
CA LEU A 64 11.86 8.97 1.41
C LEU A 64 12.90 10.00 1.86
N ASP A 65 12.73 11.24 1.42
CA ASP A 65 13.54 12.38 1.83
C ASP A 65 12.73 13.27 2.78
N ARG A 66 13.11 13.28 4.07
CA ARG A 66 12.40 14.05 5.12
C ARG A 66 12.41 15.57 4.86
N GLY A 67 13.30 16.09 4.02
CA GLY A 67 13.30 17.49 3.62
C GLY A 67 12.22 17.83 2.59
N ARG A 68 11.65 16.83 1.90
CA ARG A 68 10.59 17.04 0.90
C ARG A 68 9.24 17.04 1.58
N ARG A 69 8.47 18.12 1.39
CA ARG A 69 7.10 18.27 1.92
C ARG A 69 6.20 17.08 1.60
N ARG A 70 6.26 16.57 0.36
CA ARG A 70 5.50 15.38 -0.06
C ARG A 70 5.82 14.17 0.81
N ASP A 71 7.10 13.88 1.02
CA ASP A 71 7.55 12.69 1.74
C ASP A 71 7.22 12.81 3.23
N HIS A 72 7.31 14.02 3.80
CA HIS A 72 6.80 14.30 5.13
C HIS A 72 5.29 14.03 5.26
N ASP A 73 4.49 14.44 4.28
CA ASP A 73 3.05 14.16 4.26
C ASP A 73 2.76 12.65 4.14
N ILE A 74 3.53 11.91 3.33
CA ILE A 74 3.45 10.43 3.21
C ILE A 74 3.78 9.76 4.55
N ILE A 75 4.89 10.16 5.18
CA ILE A 75 5.32 9.62 6.48
C ILE A 75 4.24 9.86 7.53
N ARG A 76 3.78 11.12 7.65
CA ARG A 76 2.77 11.51 8.65
C ARG A 76 1.45 10.75 8.45
N THR A 77 0.93 10.73 7.24
CA THR A 77 -0.36 10.07 6.96
C THR A 77 -0.26 8.55 7.11
N THR A 78 0.86 7.93 6.75
CA THR A 78 1.09 6.50 7.00
C THR A 78 1.18 6.18 8.49
N ALA A 79 1.91 6.98 9.27
CA ALA A 79 2.01 6.77 10.72
C ALA A 79 0.62 6.82 11.37
N ILE A 80 -0.18 7.84 11.05
CA ILE A 80 -1.56 7.96 11.56
C ILE A 80 -2.43 6.78 11.11
N LEU A 81 -2.38 6.38 9.83
CA LEU A 81 -3.15 5.23 9.34
C LEU A 81 -2.79 3.96 10.11
N THR A 82 -1.50 3.65 10.19
CA THR A 82 -1.02 2.42 10.80
C THR A 82 -1.29 2.38 12.31
N GLU A 83 -1.25 3.52 13.02
CA GLU A 83 -1.66 3.63 14.42
C GLU A 83 -3.17 3.38 14.61
N LEU A 84 -4.01 4.03 13.80
CA LEU A 84 -5.47 3.83 13.80
C LEU A 84 -5.86 2.39 13.42
N LEU A 85 -5.03 1.72 12.65
CA LEU A 85 -5.22 0.32 12.28
C LEU A 85 -4.71 -0.62 13.38
N ALA A 86 -3.57 -0.33 14.02
CA ALA A 86 -2.96 -1.18 15.05
C ALA A 86 -3.92 -1.45 16.22
N VAL A 87 -4.73 -0.46 16.60
CA VAL A 87 -5.74 -0.60 17.65
C VAL A 87 -6.85 -1.59 17.31
N ARG A 88 -6.99 -1.98 16.03
CA ARG A 88 -7.99 -2.93 15.54
C ARG A 88 -7.58 -4.39 15.69
N TRP A 89 -6.28 -4.67 15.88
CA TRP A 89 -5.84 -6.02 16.29
C TRP A 89 -5.94 -6.18 17.80
N PRO A 90 -6.39 -7.34 18.31
CA PRO A 90 -6.26 -7.68 19.72
C PRO A 90 -4.79 -7.59 20.15
N LYS A 91 -4.53 -7.02 21.34
CA LYS A 91 -3.17 -6.83 21.88
C LYS A 91 -2.22 -8.03 21.69
N PRO A 92 -2.59 -9.30 21.98
CA PRO A 92 -1.65 -10.42 21.88
C PRO A 92 -1.26 -10.79 20.45
N VAL A 93 -2.04 -10.39 19.45
CA VAL A 93 -1.80 -10.71 18.03
C VAL A 93 -1.55 -9.46 17.19
N ARG A 94 -1.25 -8.33 17.85
CA ARG A 94 -0.95 -7.07 17.16
C ARG A 94 0.39 -7.20 16.43
N PRO A 95 0.43 -6.97 15.12
CA PRO A 95 1.67 -7.05 14.36
C PRO A 95 2.64 -5.93 14.76
N ASN A 96 3.94 -6.24 14.68
CA ASN A 96 5.01 -5.27 14.94
C ASN A 96 5.22 -4.28 13.79
N ARG A 97 4.71 -4.62 12.61
CA ARG A 97 4.88 -3.89 11.35
C ARG A 97 3.54 -3.89 10.65
N ILE A 98 3.05 -2.70 10.31
CA ILE A 98 1.80 -2.52 9.61
C ILE A 98 2.08 -1.65 8.39
N GLY A 99 1.55 -2.08 7.26
CA GLY A 99 1.64 -1.32 6.03
C GLY A 99 0.31 -1.24 5.30
N VAL A 100 0.26 -0.31 4.35
CA VAL A 100 -0.87 -0.13 3.44
C VAL A 100 -0.39 -0.23 2.00
N LEU A 101 -1.29 -0.66 1.11
CA LEU A 101 -1.10 -0.71 -0.34
C LEU A 101 -1.98 0.35 -1.00
N THR A 102 -1.45 1.04 -2.02
CA THR A 102 -2.18 2.04 -2.79
C THR A 102 -1.77 2.03 -4.26
N ASP A 103 -2.69 2.43 -5.13
CA ASP A 103 -2.44 2.76 -6.54
C ASP A 103 -2.65 4.27 -6.82
N GLY A 104 -2.68 5.09 -5.75
CA GLY A 104 -2.98 6.51 -5.82
C GLY A 104 -4.47 6.86 -5.84
N THR A 105 -5.37 5.90 -6.06
CA THR A 105 -6.83 6.09 -6.06
C THR A 105 -7.51 5.49 -4.84
N GLY A 106 -6.98 4.36 -4.35
CA GLY A 106 -7.47 3.62 -3.19
C GLY A 106 -6.38 3.26 -2.19
N VAL A 107 -6.80 2.73 -1.05
CA VAL A 107 -5.90 2.25 0.01
C VAL A 107 -6.44 0.93 0.55
N ALA A 108 -5.59 -0.07 0.69
CA ALA A 108 -5.92 -1.37 1.27
C ALA A 108 -4.88 -1.82 2.29
N ILE A 109 -5.27 -2.79 3.10
CA ILE A 109 -4.39 -3.57 3.97
C ILE A 109 -4.66 -5.06 3.78
N ALA A 110 -3.71 -5.91 4.18
CA ALA A 110 -3.94 -7.34 4.35
C ALA A 110 -3.88 -7.70 5.84
N PRO A 111 -5.03 -7.82 6.54
CA PRO A 111 -5.03 -8.01 7.98
C PRO A 111 -4.30 -9.28 8.47
N ALA A 112 -4.31 -10.33 7.63
CA ALA A 112 -3.65 -11.61 7.90
C ALA A 112 -2.17 -11.65 7.46
N ASP A 113 -1.70 -10.64 6.72
CA ASP A 113 -0.33 -10.52 6.21
C ASP A 113 0.06 -9.03 6.16
N PRO A 114 0.20 -8.35 7.32
CA PRO A 114 0.16 -6.90 7.42
C PRO A 114 1.44 -6.16 6.99
N CYS A 115 2.48 -6.89 6.55
CA CYS A 115 3.78 -6.33 6.18
C CYS A 115 3.98 -6.40 4.66
N PRO A 116 3.55 -5.38 3.89
CA PRO A 116 3.55 -5.43 2.42
C PRO A 116 4.92 -5.34 1.77
N ILE A 117 5.99 -5.12 2.55
CA ILE A 117 7.37 -5.07 2.08
C ILE A 117 8.13 -6.39 2.31
N GLU A 118 7.46 -7.43 2.83
CA GLU A 118 8.08 -8.75 2.89
C GLU A 118 8.24 -9.33 1.48
N PRO A 119 9.36 -10.04 1.19
CA PRO A 119 9.55 -10.69 -0.10
C PRO A 119 8.35 -11.58 -0.50
N GLY A 120 7.96 -11.49 -1.77
CA GLY A 120 6.85 -12.25 -2.35
C GLY A 120 5.46 -11.86 -1.81
N TRP A 121 5.34 -10.77 -1.04
CA TRP A 121 4.04 -10.34 -0.51
C TRP A 121 3.04 -10.04 -1.61
N ILE A 122 3.47 -9.33 -2.66
CA ILE A 122 2.59 -8.96 -3.76
C ILE A 122 2.08 -10.20 -4.51
N ASP A 123 2.94 -11.20 -4.74
CA ASP A 123 2.56 -12.45 -5.41
C ASP A 123 1.48 -13.19 -4.63
N ARG A 124 1.62 -13.27 -3.29
CA ARG A 124 0.58 -13.85 -2.42
C ARG A 124 -0.75 -13.10 -2.51
N ARG A 125 -0.72 -11.76 -2.65
CA ARG A 125 -1.95 -10.95 -2.78
C ARG A 125 -2.60 -11.06 -4.15
N LEU A 126 -1.82 -11.29 -5.20
CA LEU A 126 -2.35 -11.51 -6.54
C LEU A 126 -2.94 -12.91 -6.68
N ALA A 127 -2.33 -13.91 -6.02
CA ALA A 127 -2.87 -15.26 -5.94
C ALA A 127 -4.16 -15.34 -5.10
N ASP A 128 -4.27 -14.54 -4.03
CA ASP A 128 -5.50 -14.41 -3.23
C ASP A 128 -5.92 -12.94 -3.00
N PRO A 129 -6.67 -12.35 -3.95
CA PRO A 129 -7.14 -10.98 -3.84
C PRO A 129 -8.15 -10.74 -2.70
N ARG A 130 -8.77 -11.81 -2.15
CA ARG A 130 -9.74 -11.70 -1.05
C ARG A 130 -9.06 -11.37 0.28
N GLY A 131 -7.74 -11.53 0.36
CA GLY A 131 -6.94 -11.16 1.53
C GLY A 131 -6.75 -9.65 1.72
N LEU A 132 -7.19 -8.81 0.77
CA LEU A 132 -7.12 -7.34 0.88
C LEU A 132 -8.43 -6.75 1.40
N THR A 133 -8.34 -5.92 2.43
CA THR A 133 -9.43 -5.08 2.92
C THR A 133 -9.20 -3.64 2.50
N ALA A 134 -10.13 -3.07 1.73
CA ALA A 134 -10.07 -1.67 1.32
C ALA A 134 -10.42 -0.74 2.49
N LEU A 135 -9.55 0.23 2.77
CA LEU A 135 -9.82 1.37 3.64
C LEU A 135 -10.47 2.49 2.82
N LYS A 136 -9.97 2.70 1.60
CA LYS A 136 -10.55 3.60 0.59
C LYS A 136 -10.71 2.82 -0.71
N ARG A 137 -11.89 2.94 -1.33
CA ARG A 137 -12.18 2.25 -2.60
C ARG A 137 -11.21 2.69 -3.69
N PHE A 138 -10.71 1.69 -4.41
CA PHE A 138 -9.88 1.85 -5.61
C PHE A 138 -10.77 2.22 -6.81
N ALA A 139 -10.23 2.99 -7.74
CA ALA A 139 -10.88 3.23 -9.01
C ALA A 139 -11.01 1.91 -9.80
N PRO A 140 -12.12 1.70 -10.54
CA PRO A 140 -12.33 0.46 -11.30
C PRO A 140 -11.30 0.23 -12.41
N ASP A 141 -10.62 1.29 -12.85
CA ASP A 141 -9.57 1.35 -13.86
C ASP A 141 -8.18 1.66 -13.26
N GLY A 142 -8.06 1.65 -11.93
CA GLY A 142 -6.81 1.92 -11.22
C GLY A 142 -5.79 0.78 -11.31
N GLY A 143 -4.57 1.03 -10.81
CA GLY A 143 -3.46 0.08 -10.89
C GLY A 143 -3.74 -1.26 -10.23
N LEU A 144 -4.52 -1.29 -9.14
CA LEU A 144 -4.91 -2.55 -8.52
C LEU A 144 -5.89 -3.37 -9.39
N ALA A 145 -6.76 -2.70 -10.17
CA ALA A 145 -7.67 -3.37 -11.08
C ALA A 145 -6.92 -4.00 -12.26
N VAL A 146 -5.93 -3.29 -12.81
CA VAL A 146 -5.05 -3.78 -13.88
C VAL A 146 -4.38 -5.11 -13.50
N LEU A 147 -3.95 -5.25 -12.25
CA LEU A 147 -3.27 -6.47 -11.78
C LEU A 147 -4.20 -7.65 -11.49
N ARG A 148 -5.51 -7.41 -11.38
CA ARG A 148 -6.52 -8.44 -11.15
C ARG A 148 -7.07 -9.04 -12.45
N VAL A 149 -6.82 -8.40 -13.59
CA VAL A 149 -7.08 -9.01 -14.88
C VAL A 149 -6.11 -10.18 -15.03
N PRO A 150 -6.58 -11.42 -15.30
CA PRO A 150 -5.70 -12.53 -15.60
C PRO A 150 -4.77 -12.08 -16.72
N ARG A 151 -3.46 -11.98 -16.43
CA ARG A 151 -2.49 -11.82 -17.50
C ARG A 151 -2.65 -13.08 -18.33
N THR A 152 -3.28 -12.98 -19.51
CA THR A 152 -3.14 -14.01 -20.53
C THR A 152 -1.65 -14.21 -20.65
N ALA A 153 -1.17 -15.37 -20.18
CA ALA A 153 0.20 -15.77 -20.36
C ALA A 153 0.45 -15.60 -21.85
N SER A 154 1.24 -14.59 -22.20
CA SER A 154 1.77 -14.51 -23.54
C SER A 154 2.67 -15.72 -23.62
N ALA A 155 2.12 -16.82 -24.14
CA ALA A 155 2.88 -17.96 -24.62
C ALA A 155 3.78 -17.40 -25.72
N ALA A 156 4.93 -16.87 -25.32
CA ALA A 156 6.05 -16.70 -26.21
C ALA A 156 6.66 -18.09 -26.34
N SER A 157 6.10 -18.86 -27.26
CA SER A 157 6.88 -19.82 -28.01
C SER A 157 8.04 -19.09 -28.66
N GLN A 158 9.25 -19.37 -28.20
CA GLN A 158 10.47 -19.53 -29.01
C GLN A 158 11.64 -19.94 -28.12
#